data_AF-A0A953RXW7-F1
#
_entry.id   AF-A0A953RXW7-F1
#
_cell.length_a   1.000
_cell.length_b   1.000
_cell.length_c   1.000
_cell.angle_alpha   90.00
_cell.angle_beta   90.00
_cell.angle_gamma   90.00
#
_symmetry.space_group_name_H-M   'P 1'
#
loop_
_entity.id
_entity.type
_entity.pdbx_description
1 polymer ?
#
loop_
_entity_poly.entity_id
_entity_poly.type
_entity_poly.pdbx_seq_one_letter_code
_entity_poly.pdbx_strand_id
1 'polypeptide(L)'
;MRLQIFCVVVFCVVIGAMAIVSAQTPSKQAKQAPDPRSLVLVGDRFKPLKYDEMTAEQKIMIDHLLAGERGGVRGPFNVLLRSPEVGDLGAEFGGAMRFRTGLPGNVREVIIIMTGRYWMAQYEWNSHKAAALQNGVSPAIVDAIATGKRPTGMPPEMELAYNLIDELLTTHQVTDATFKAAKDKYGEKGVVDMIGLSGWYGLVSMLLNVDRYPMPDGVQPGLKPLENPLPVVGKGFATPVPGLVSPAEVKSSANGKEFTMRGDRFKPLTYEQMTPEQRKMTDIAVAQRGTGGSFNINVRDPDGGRLLFDMGDRVRFHMSVPDKLKELAIILTARYWGAQFEWLAHRRAAVQAGLAEDKVKAIAEGRRPAGMSADEEAVYNFITELYKTKQVSDATFAAVKNLVGERGVVDLIVSAGYYQVVSMLMNTDRLPVNANQQPELKYLAKPLP
;
A
#
# COMPACT_ATOMS: atom_id res chain seq x y z
N MET A 1 -7.99 -99.90 23.48
CA MET A 1 -9.41 -100.18 23.21
C MET A 1 -10.06 -98.86 22.81
N ARG A 2 -10.79 -98.83 21.70
CA ARG A 2 -11.34 -97.66 20.99
C ARG A 2 -12.21 -96.75 21.89
N LEU A 3 -12.14 -95.42 21.72
CA LEU A 3 -13.22 -94.62 21.11
C LEU A 3 -12.78 -93.17 20.83
N GLN A 4 -13.19 -92.67 19.67
CA GLN A 4 -12.98 -91.32 19.12
C GLN A 4 -13.81 -90.26 19.84
N ILE A 5 -13.29 -89.04 19.97
CA ILE A 5 -14.07 -87.80 19.78
C ILE A 5 -13.17 -86.76 19.08
N PHE A 6 -13.65 -86.26 17.95
CA PHE A 6 -13.10 -85.15 17.17
C PHE A 6 -13.21 -83.84 17.96
N CYS A 7 -12.14 -83.04 18.00
CA CYS A 7 -12.23 -81.61 18.29
C CYS A 7 -11.31 -80.85 17.32
N VAL A 8 -11.92 -80.18 16.35
CA VAL A 8 -11.29 -79.24 15.43
C VAL A 8 -11.10 -77.93 16.19
N VAL A 9 -9.85 -77.52 16.42
CA VAL A 9 -9.54 -76.17 16.92
C VAL A 9 -9.39 -75.26 15.70
N VAL A 10 -10.40 -74.42 15.47
CA VAL A 10 -10.34 -73.31 14.52
C VAL A 10 -9.59 -72.16 15.20
N PHE A 11 -8.46 -71.75 14.62
CA PHE A 11 -7.79 -70.49 14.98
C PHE A 11 -8.61 -69.33 14.40
N CYS A 12 -9.41 -68.67 15.24
CA CYS A 12 -10.00 -67.38 14.92
C CYS A 12 -8.95 -66.28 15.08
N VAL A 13 -8.36 -65.81 13.98
CA VAL A 13 -7.64 -64.53 13.93
C VAL A 13 -8.70 -63.42 13.94
N VAL A 14 -8.84 -62.73 15.07
CA VAL A 14 -9.62 -61.49 15.16
C VAL A 14 -8.83 -60.39 14.47
N ILE A 15 -9.15 -60.10 13.21
CA ILE A 15 -8.72 -58.87 12.55
C ILE A 15 -9.59 -57.74 13.10
N GLY A 16 -9.05 -57.00 14.07
CA GLY A 16 -9.65 -55.74 14.51
C GLY A 16 -9.55 -54.70 13.40
N ALA A 17 -10.65 -54.42 12.72
CA ALA A 17 -10.75 -53.27 11.84
C ALA A 17 -10.75 -52.00 12.70
N MET A 18 -9.57 -51.36 12.83
CA MET A 18 -9.50 -49.97 13.28
C MET A 18 -10.12 -49.10 12.19
N ALA A 19 -11.37 -48.68 12.39
CA ALA A 19 -11.97 -47.61 11.61
C ALA A 19 -11.21 -46.32 11.91
N ILE A 20 -10.37 -45.88 10.97
CA ILE A 20 -9.77 -44.56 10.98
C ILE A 20 -10.91 -43.58 10.68
N VAL A 21 -11.49 -42.98 11.73
CA VAL A 21 -12.38 -41.84 11.58
C VAL A 21 -11.52 -40.65 11.17
N SER A 22 -11.39 -40.43 9.86
CA SER A 22 -10.87 -39.17 9.35
C SER A 22 -11.87 -38.08 9.74
N ALA A 23 -11.51 -37.21 10.69
CA ALA A 23 -12.23 -35.97 10.92
C ALA A 23 -12.14 -35.13 9.64
N GLN A 24 -13.15 -35.23 8.79
CA GLN A 24 -13.36 -34.28 7.70
C GLN A 24 -13.65 -32.92 8.34
N THR A 25 -12.73 -31.98 8.17
CA THR A 25 -12.96 -30.58 8.48
C THR A 25 -14.19 -30.13 7.67
N PRO A 26 -15.17 -29.44 8.26
CA PRO A 26 -16.32 -28.96 7.49
C PRO A 26 -15.79 -28.07 6.36
N SER A 27 -16.07 -28.46 5.12
CA SER A 27 -15.89 -27.58 3.98
C SER A 27 -16.71 -26.32 4.27
N LYS A 28 -16.06 -25.16 4.35
CA LYS A 28 -16.76 -23.88 4.32
C LYS A 28 -17.48 -23.87 2.97
N GLN A 29 -18.81 -24.07 2.96
CA GLN A 29 -19.62 -23.78 1.79
C GLN A 29 -19.26 -22.36 1.32
N ALA A 30 -18.72 -22.25 0.11
CA ALA A 30 -18.49 -20.96 -0.51
C ALA A 30 -19.84 -20.23 -0.54
N LYS A 31 -19.94 -19.11 0.18
CA LYS A 31 -21.14 -18.27 0.09
C LYS A 31 -21.32 -17.91 -1.39
N GLN A 32 -22.50 -18.19 -1.94
CA GLN A 32 -22.83 -17.75 -3.29
C GLN A 32 -22.63 -16.24 -3.36
N ALA A 33 -21.86 -15.78 -4.35
CA ALA A 33 -21.60 -14.36 -4.54
C ALA A 33 -22.95 -13.62 -4.71
N PRO A 34 -23.10 -12.40 -4.13
CA PRO A 34 -24.30 -11.59 -4.34
C PRO A 34 -24.58 -11.37 -5.83
N ASP A 35 -25.84 -11.19 -6.21
CA ASP A 35 -26.17 -10.74 -7.57
C ASP A 35 -25.53 -9.36 -7.81
N PRO A 36 -24.67 -9.20 -8.82
CA PRO A 36 -24.02 -7.92 -9.08
C PRO A 36 -25.00 -6.77 -9.41
N ARG A 37 -26.22 -7.08 -9.84
CA ARG A 37 -27.27 -6.05 -10.06
C ARG A 37 -27.87 -5.50 -8.77
N SER A 38 -27.69 -6.18 -7.66
CA SER A 38 -28.15 -5.74 -6.34
C SER A 38 -27.17 -4.77 -5.65
N LEU A 39 -26.01 -4.51 -6.28
CA LEU A 39 -24.96 -3.70 -5.68
C LEU A 39 -25.33 -2.23 -5.61
N VAL A 40 -25.01 -1.64 -4.46
CA VAL A 40 -25.11 -0.20 -4.23
C VAL A 40 -23.70 0.38 -4.22
N LEU A 41 -23.30 0.95 -5.35
CA LEU A 41 -22.11 1.80 -5.43
C LEU A 41 -22.45 3.20 -4.93
N VAL A 42 -21.45 3.86 -4.35
CA VAL A 42 -21.59 5.14 -3.68
C VAL A 42 -20.43 6.04 -4.12
N GLY A 43 -20.71 7.33 -4.32
CA GLY A 43 -19.73 8.35 -4.65
C GLY A 43 -20.38 9.70 -4.95
N ASP A 44 -19.62 10.78 -4.85
CA ASP A 44 -20.07 12.13 -5.18
C ASP A 44 -19.48 12.59 -6.52
N ARG A 45 -18.15 12.73 -6.60
CA ARG A 45 -17.50 13.17 -7.84
C ARG A 45 -17.51 12.10 -8.94
N PHE A 46 -17.32 10.85 -8.57
CA PHE A 46 -17.43 9.69 -9.45
C PHE A 46 -18.82 9.09 -9.31
N LYS A 47 -19.69 9.34 -10.28
CA LYS A 47 -21.08 8.89 -10.20
C LYS A 47 -21.18 7.35 -10.12
N PRO A 48 -21.97 6.78 -9.20
CA PRO A 48 -22.20 5.34 -9.14
C PRO A 48 -22.65 4.80 -10.49
N LEU A 49 -22.01 3.72 -10.95
CA LEU A 49 -22.39 3.01 -12.17
C LEU A 49 -23.38 1.89 -11.85
N LYS A 50 -24.36 1.63 -12.71
CA LYS A 50 -25.17 0.41 -12.60
C LYS A 50 -24.48 -0.73 -13.32
N TYR A 51 -24.60 -1.95 -12.82
CA TYR A 51 -23.93 -3.11 -13.41
C TYR A 51 -24.25 -3.30 -14.90
N ASP A 52 -25.50 -3.10 -15.31
CA ASP A 52 -25.89 -3.25 -16.72
C ASP A 52 -25.29 -2.17 -17.65
N GLU A 53 -24.92 -1.01 -17.10
CA GLU A 53 -24.30 0.12 -17.81
C GLU A 53 -22.75 0.01 -17.85
N MET A 54 -22.16 -0.95 -17.13
CA MET A 54 -20.72 -1.15 -17.05
C MET A 54 -20.13 -1.77 -18.33
N THR A 55 -18.89 -1.41 -18.63
CA THR A 55 -18.08 -2.10 -19.66
C THR A 55 -17.77 -3.53 -19.24
N ALA A 56 -17.26 -4.35 -20.17
CA ALA A 56 -16.87 -5.72 -19.87
C ALA A 56 -15.80 -5.80 -18.77
N GLU A 57 -14.79 -4.91 -18.83
CA GLU A 57 -13.69 -4.85 -17.87
C GLU A 57 -14.17 -4.42 -16.48
N GLN A 58 -15.12 -3.49 -16.42
CA GLN A 58 -15.76 -3.09 -15.16
C GLN A 58 -16.58 -4.21 -14.55
N LYS A 59 -17.32 -4.98 -15.36
CA LYS A 59 -18.08 -6.15 -14.89
C LYS A 59 -17.14 -7.23 -14.34
N ILE A 60 -16.05 -7.52 -15.05
CA ILE A 60 -15.02 -8.46 -14.59
C ILE A 60 -14.49 -8.05 -13.21
N MET A 61 -14.14 -6.77 -13.03
CA MET A 61 -13.66 -6.27 -11.74
C MET A 61 -14.70 -6.43 -10.62
N ILE A 62 -15.97 -6.14 -10.90
CA ILE A 62 -17.06 -6.37 -9.93
C ILE A 62 -17.18 -7.86 -9.59
N ASP A 63 -17.18 -8.73 -10.59
CA ASP A 63 -17.34 -10.16 -10.38
C ASP A 63 -16.18 -10.73 -9.54
N HIS A 64 -14.94 -10.30 -9.80
CA HIS A 64 -13.78 -10.61 -8.98
C HIS A 64 -13.93 -10.12 -7.53
N LEU A 65 -14.39 -8.88 -7.32
CA LEU A 65 -14.62 -8.32 -5.98
C LEU A 65 -15.65 -9.11 -5.16
N LEU A 66 -16.71 -9.59 -5.82
CA LEU A 66 -17.76 -10.37 -5.18
C LEU A 66 -17.33 -11.81 -4.88
N ALA A 67 -16.50 -12.39 -5.74
CA ALA A 67 -15.94 -13.73 -5.53
C ALA A 67 -14.78 -13.72 -4.51
N GLY A 68 -14.11 -12.58 -4.33
CA GLY A 68 -12.92 -12.44 -3.48
C GLY A 68 -13.20 -12.33 -1.97
N GLU A 69 -12.13 -12.32 -1.18
CA GLU A 69 -12.15 -12.31 0.30
C GLU A 69 -12.93 -11.13 0.90
N ARG A 70 -13.11 -10.05 0.14
CA ARG A 70 -13.84 -8.85 0.57
C ARG A 70 -15.36 -9.00 0.45
N GLY A 71 -15.83 -9.77 -0.55
CA GLY A 71 -17.25 -10.07 -0.77
C GLY A 71 -18.17 -8.86 -0.97
N GLY A 72 -17.65 -7.71 -1.41
CA GLY A 72 -18.45 -6.50 -1.57
C GLY A 72 -17.70 -5.28 -2.11
N VAL A 73 -18.49 -4.28 -2.53
CA VAL A 73 -18.01 -3.12 -3.32
C VAL A 73 -17.87 -1.81 -2.54
N ARG A 74 -18.08 -1.85 -1.23
CA ARG A 74 -17.96 -0.66 -0.37
C ARG A 74 -16.54 -0.12 -0.36
N GLY A 75 -16.38 1.20 -0.30
CA GLY A 75 -15.10 1.87 -0.26
C GLY A 75 -14.65 2.32 -1.65
N PRO A 76 -13.35 2.21 -2.01
CA PRO A 76 -12.77 2.93 -3.14
C PRO A 76 -13.19 2.38 -4.51
N PHE A 77 -13.96 1.29 -4.57
CA PHE A 77 -14.15 0.56 -5.83
C PHE A 77 -15.04 1.26 -6.82
N ASN A 78 -16.01 2.07 -6.39
CA ASN A 78 -16.73 2.93 -7.33
C ASN A 78 -15.75 3.83 -8.11
N VAL A 79 -14.76 4.41 -7.42
CA VAL A 79 -13.72 5.22 -8.06
C VAL A 79 -12.84 4.35 -8.96
N LEU A 80 -12.37 3.20 -8.45
CA LEU A 80 -11.46 2.32 -9.19
C LEU A 80 -12.07 1.68 -10.44
N LEU A 81 -13.40 1.63 -10.59
CA LEU A 81 -14.05 1.22 -11.85
C LEU A 81 -13.68 2.10 -13.05
N ARG A 82 -13.09 3.28 -12.83
CA ARG A 82 -12.58 4.13 -13.92
C ARG A 82 -11.26 3.59 -14.49
N SER A 83 -10.57 2.73 -13.74
CA SER A 83 -9.35 2.03 -14.13
C SER A 83 -9.43 0.56 -13.65
N PRO A 84 -10.30 -0.29 -14.28
CA PRO A 84 -10.67 -1.60 -13.72
C PRO A 84 -9.51 -2.55 -13.45
N GLU A 85 -8.51 -2.58 -14.32
CA GLU A 85 -7.33 -3.45 -14.15
C GLU A 85 -6.49 -3.06 -12.93
N VAL A 86 -6.36 -1.75 -12.67
CA VAL A 86 -5.75 -1.23 -11.44
C VAL A 86 -6.66 -1.52 -10.24
N GLY A 87 -7.98 -1.44 -10.44
CA GLY A 87 -8.98 -1.79 -9.45
C GLY A 87 -8.88 -3.23 -8.95
N ASP A 88 -8.69 -4.19 -9.86
CA ASP A 88 -8.47 -5.61 -9.54
C ASP A 88 -7.16 -5.81 -8.76
N LEU A 89 -6.04 -5.29 -9.27
CA LEU A 89 -4.75 -5.37 -8.58
C LEU A 89 -4.80 -4.70 -7.20
N GLY A 90 -5.49 -3.56 -7.10
CA GLY A 90 -5.74 -2.88 -5.84
C GLY A 90 -6.59 -3.70 -4.88
N ALA A 91 -7.64 -4.37 -5.37
CA ALA A 91 -8.47 -5.25 -4.56
C ALA A 91 -7.67 -6.43 -4.00
N GLU A 92 -6.83 -7.07 -4.83
CA GLU A 92 -5.96 -8.16 -4.41
C GLU A 92 -4.90 -7.70 -3.42
N PHE A 93 -4.19 -6.60 -3.71
CA PHE A 93 -3.19 -6.03 -2.79
C PHE A 93 -3.82 -5.62 -1.46
N GLY A 94 -4.98 -4.97 -1.52
CA GLY A 94 -5.76 -4.61 -0.34
C GLY A 94 -6.21 -5.83 0.46
N GLY A 95 -6.58 -6.93 -0.21
CA GLY A 95 -6.88 -8.21 0.41
C GLY A 95 -5.67 -8.80 1.13
N ALA A 96 -4.49 -8.79 0.48
CA ALA A 96 -3.23 -9.25 1.07
C ALA A 96 -2.92 -8.48 2.36
N MET A 97 -2.93 -7.15 2.29
CA MET A 97 -2.61 -6.28 3.42
C MET A 97 -3.65 -6.37 4.53
N ARG A 98 -4.94 -6.50 4.20
CA ARG A 98 -6.01 -6.51 5.21
C ARG A 98 -6.18 -7.86 5.89
N PHE A 99 -6.08 -8.95 5.15
CA PHE A 99 -6.51 -10.28 5.62
C PHE A 99 -5.38 -11.28 5.78
N ARG A 100 -4.27 -11.13 5.04
CA ARG A 100 -3.22 -12.16 4.94
C ARG A 100 -1.88 -11.78 5.59
N THR A 101 -1.77 -10.60 6.20
CA THR A 101 -0.62 -10.24 7.03
C THR A 101 -0.57 -11.05 8.32
N GLY A 102 0.63 -11.25 8.88
CA GLY A 102 0.82 -11.89 10.19
C GLY A 102 0.52 -10.99 11.40
N LEU A 103 0.06 -9.75 11.17
CA LEU A 103 -0.18 -8.76 12.21
C LEU A 103 -1.45 -9.08 13.04
N PRO A 104 -1.42 -8.95 14.37
CA PRO A 104 -2.60 -9.04 15.21
C PRO A 104 -3.70 -8.05 14.79
N GLY A 105 -4.97 -8.43 14.97
CA GLY A 105 -6.12 -7.63 14.55
C GLY A 105 -6.11 -6.19 15.09
N ASN A 106 -5.82 -6.03 16.39
CA ASN A 106 -5.68 -4.71 17.02
C ASN A 106 -4.53 -3.86 16.44
N VAL A 107 -3.41 -4.49 16.10
CA VAL A 107 -2.24 -3.83 15.48
C VAL A 107 -2.60 -3.35 14.08
N ARG A 108 -3.23 -4.20 13.26
CA ARG A 108 -3.69 -3.81 11.92
C ARG A 108 -4.63 -2.63 11.97
N GLU A 109 -5.65 -2.70 12.82
CA GLU A 109 -6.66 -1.65 12.88
C GLU A 109 -6.11 -0.32 13.43
N VAL A 110 -5.15 -0.34 14.36
CA VAL A 110 -4.44 0.88 14.79
C VAL A 110 -3.70 1.54 13.63
N ILE A 111 -2.97 0.76 12.83
CA ILE A 111 -2.27 1.29 11.64
C ILE A 111 -3.28 1.94 10.68
N ILE A 112 -4.42 1.28 10.45
CA ILE A 112 -5.44 1.78 9.52
C ILE A 112 -6.06 3.09 10.00
N ILE A 113 -6.49 3.18 11.27
CA ILE A 113 -7.09 4.41 11.79
C ILE A 113 -6.07 5.56 11.91
N MET A 114 -4.78 5.27 12.17
CA MET A 114 -3.71 6.27 12.10
C MET A 114 -3.57 6.85 10.69
N THR A 115 -3.58 5.99 9.67
CA THR A 115 -3.52 6.42 8.26
C THR A 115 -4.77 7.19 7.85
N GLY A 116 -5.97 6.70 8.18
CA GLY A 116 -7.23 7.40 7.91
C GLY A 116 -7.28 8.76 8.61
N ARG A 117 -6.74 8.87 9.82
CA ARG A 117 -6.59 10.13 10.55
C ARG A 117 -5.63 11.10 9.87
N TYR A 118 -4.47 10.62 9.43
CA TYR A 118 -3.47 11.41 8.73
C TYR A 118 -4.02 12.02 7.44
N TRP A 119 -4.84 11.26 6.72
CA TRP A 119 -5.55 11.73 5.52
C TRP A 119 -6.85 12.47 5.81
N MET A 120 -7.27 12.65 7.07
CA MET A 120 -8.60 13.22 7.38
C MET A 120 -9.75 12.49 6.66
N ALA A 121 -9.58 11.20 6.36
CA ALA A 121 -10.52 10.42 5.57
C ALA A 121 -11.69 9.93 6.43
N GLN A 122 -12.81 10.67 6.39
CA GLN A 122 -13.94 10.48 7.29
C GLN A 122 -14.60 9.10 7.18
N TYR A 123 -14.84 8.64 5.95
CA TYR A 123 -15.45 7.33 5.71
C TYR A 123 -14.52 6.20 6.20
N GLU A 124 -13.25 6.29 5.84
CA GLU A 124 -12.22 5.32 6.20
C GLU A 124 -12.09 5.22 7.72
N TRP A 125 -11.94 6.38 8.38
CA TRP A 125 -11.92 6.50 9.83
C TRP A 125 -13.15 5.88 10.47
N ASN A 126 -14.36 6.18 9.99
CA ASN A 126 -15.59 5.67 10.58
C ASN A 126 -15.70 4.14 10.48
N SER A 127 -15.41 3.58 9.31
CA SER A 127 -15.42 2.14 9.09
C SER A 127 -14.41 1.43 9.99
N HIS A 128 -13.18 1.96 10.06
CA HIS A 128 -12.09 1.31 10.77
C HIS A 128 -12.03 1.63 12.26
N LYS A 129 -12.64 2.73 12.72
CA LYS A 129 -12.91 2.96 14.15
C LYS A 129 -13.75 1.82 14.72
N ALA A 130 -14.82 1.43 14.03
CA ALA A 130 -15.67 0.33 14.46
C ALA A 130 -14.90 -1.00 14.48
N ALA A 131 -14.12 -1.28 13.43
CA ALA A 131 -13.28 -2.48 13.35
C ALA A 131 -12.18 -2.51 14.44
N ALA A 132 -11.53 -1.38 14.73
CA ALA A 132 -10.54 -1.24 15.80
C ALA A 132 -11.13 -1.61 17.17
N LEU A 133 -12.32 -1.07 17.50
CA LEU A 133 -13.02 -1.40 18.75
C LEU A 133 -13.38 -2.89 18.81
N GLN A 134 -13.87 -3.47 17.72
CA GLN A 134 -14.19 -4.91 17.64
C GLN A 134 -12.95 -5.81 17.80
N ASN A 135 -11.78 -5.34 17.38
CA ASN A 135 -10.51 -6.04 17.53
C ASN A 135 -9.81 -5.73 18.86
N GLY A 136 -10.46 -5.04 19.80
CA GLY A 136 -9.94 -4.83 21.16
C GLY A 136 -9.04 -3.60 21.32
N VAL A 137 -9.02 -2.67 20.37
CA VAL A 137 -8.42 -1.35 20.59
C VAL A 137 -9.31 -0.56 21.54
N SER A 138 -8.75 -0.01 22.63
CA SER A 138 -9.58 0.69 23.62
C SER A 138 -10.13 2.01 23.06
N PRO A 139 -11.33 2.45 23.51
CA PRO A 139 -11.88 3.75 23.12
C PRO A 139 -10.92 4.92 23.39
N ALA A 140 -10.17 4.87 24.49
CA ALA A 140 -9.19 5.90 24.84
C ALA A 140 -8.05 6.02 23.80
N ILE A 141 -7.58 4.90 23.24
CA ILE A 141 -6.56 4.91 22.18
C ILE A 141 -7.15 5.49 20.88
N VAL A 142 -8.36 5.08 20.51
CA VAL A 142 -9.07 5.60 19.33
C VAL A 142 -9.28 7.12 19.45
N ASP A 143 -9.73 7.61 20.60
CA ASP A 143 -9.99 9.03 20.82
C ASP A 143 -8.70 9.86 20.86
N ALA A 144 -7.61 9.30 21.41
CA ALA A 144 -6.30 9.93 21.34
C ALA A 144 -5.84 10.11 19.88
N ILE A 145 -5.94 9.07 19.04
CA ILE A 145 -5.62 9.17 17.61
C ILE A 145 -6.54 10.19 16.91
N ALA A 146 -7.85 10.17 17.20
CA ALA A 146 -8.82 11.09 16.62
C ALA A 146 -8.44 12.57 16.86
N THR A 147 -7.93 12.84 18.07
CA THR A 147 -7.54 14.18 18.54
C THR A 147 -6.07 14.52 18.27
N GLY A 148 -5.33 13.67 17.55
CA GLY A 148 -3.93 13.91 17.20
C GLY A 148 -2.97 13.82 18.40
N LYS A 149 -3.36 13.10 19.45
CA LYS A 149 -2.55 12.87 20.65
C LYS A 149 -1.96 11.46 20.61
N ARG A 150 -0.73 11.33 21.12
CA ARG A 150 -0.15 10.01 21.39
C ARG A 150 -1.03 9.28 22.42
N PRO A 151 -1.51 8.06 22.12
CA PRO A 151 -2.24 7.25 23.09
C PRO A 151 -1.38 6.85 24.29
N THR A 152 -2.01 6.73 25.46
CA THR A 152 -1.40 6.12 26.66
C THR A 152 -1.95 4.73 26.89
N GLY A 153 -1.16 3.82 27.48
CA GLY A 153 -1.62 2.47 27.84
C GLY A 153 -1.82 1.54 26.65
N MET A 154 -1.09 1.76 25.55
CA MET A 154 -1.04 0.81 24.45
C MET A 154 -0.37 -0.50 24.91
N PRO A 155 -0.87 -1.67 24.49
CA PRO A 155 -0.11 -2.90 24.61
C PRO A 155 1.26 -2.76 23.92
N PRO A 156 2.34 -3.37 24.46
CA PRO A 156 3.69 -3.15 23.94
C PRO A 156 3.83 -3.40 22.44
N GLU A 157 3.17 -4.44 21.92
CA GLU A 157 3.24 -4.79 20.50
C GLU A 157 2.52 -3.76 19.60
N MET A 158 1.39 -3.22 20.05
CA MET A 158 0.68 -2.13 19.37
C MET A 158 1.50 -0.85 19.39
N GLU A 159 2.17 -0.54 20.50
CA GLU A 159 3.02 0.65 20.63
C GLU A 159 4.20 0.64 19.63
N LEU A 160 4.78 -0.53 19.34
CA LEU A 160 5.84 -0.65 18.34
C LEU A 160 5.34 -0.30 16.93
N ALA A 161 4.17 -0.82 16.54
CA ALA A 161 3.55 -0.50 15.27
C ALA A 161 3.11 0.97 15.20
N TYR A 162 2.56 1.51 16.29
CA TYR A 162 2.24 2.93 16.41
C TYR A 162 3.49 3.78 16.17
N ASN A 163 4.61 3.51 16.84
CA ASN A 163 5.83 4.31 16.70
C ASN A 163 6.36 4.30 15.27
N LEU A 164 6.39 3.13 14.64
CA LEU A 164 6.86 3.00 13.27
C LEU A 164 5.99 3.79 12.29
N ILE A 165 4.67 3.70 12.41
CA ILE A 165 3.74 4.40 11.51
C ILE A 165 3.63 5.89 11.83
N ASP A 166 3.69 6.29 13.09
CA ASP A 166 3.73 7.69 13.52
C ASP A 166 4.96 8.39 12.93
N GLU A 167 6.17 7.85 13.17
CA GLU A 167 7.41 8.39 12.61
C GLU A 167 7.35 8.46 11.08
N LEU A 168 6.87 7.40 10.43
CA LEU A 168 6.79 7.35 8.98
C LEU A 168 5.79 8.35 8.41
N LEU A 169 4.60 8.52 9.00
CA LEU A 169 3.60 9.47 8.52
C LEU A 169 3.97 10.94 8.83
N THR A 170 4.61 11.22 9.97
CA THR A 170 4.90 12.61 10.39
C THR A 170 6.29 13.10 9.99
N THR A 171 7.28 12.21 9.94
CA THR A 171 8.67 12.57 9.62
C THR A 171 9.12 12.04 8.26
N HIS A 172 8.33 11.16 7.64
CA HIS A 172 8.67 10.45 6.38
C HIS A 172 9.92 9.59 6.50
N GLN A 173 10.39 9.33 7.72
CA GLN A 173 11.57 8.53 8.06
C GLN A 173 11.24 7.69 9.29
N VAL A 174 12.05 6.67 9.53
CA VAL A 174 11.97 5.84 10.75
C VAL A 174 13.33 5.85 11.41
N THR A 175 13.40 6.01 12.73
CA THR A 175 14.65 5.96 13.50
C THR A 175 15.19 4.53 13.61
N ASP A 176 16.48 4.37 13.90
CA ASP A 176 17.06 3.02 14.04
C ASP A 176 16.50 2.26 15.24
N ALA A 177 16.18 2.98 16.32
CA ALA A 177 15.54 2.39 17.50
C ALA A 177 14.16 1.84 17.15
N THR A 178 13.32 2.63 16.47
CA THR A 178 11.97 2.23 16.07
C THR A 178 11.98 1.09 15.05
N PHE A 179 12.84 1.16 14.01
CA PHE A 179 12.98 0.06 13.07
C PHE A 179 13.45 -1.22 13.74
N LYS A 180 14.49 -1.14 14.59
CA LYS A 180 15.03 -2.32 15.30
C LYS A 180 13.95 -2.95 16.18
N ALA A 181 13.23 -2.15 16.96
CA ALA A 181 12.21 -2.66 17.86
C ALA A 181 11.04 -3.34 17.11
N ALA A 182 10.58 -2.75 16.00
CA ALA A 182 9.56 -3.36 15.16
C ALA A 182 10.07 -4.66 14.50
N LYS A 183 11.28 -4.66 13.94
CA LYS A 183 11.89 -5.85 13.33
C LYS A 183 12.11 -6.97 14.34
N ASP A 184 12.57 -6.68 15.55
CA ASP A 184 12.84 -7.68 16.58
C ASP A 184 11.54 -8.40 17.00
N LYS A 185 10.41 -7.69 17.04
CA LYS A 185 9.09 -8.26 17.39
C LYS A 185 8.39 -8.95 16.23
N TYR A 186 8.42 -8.36 15.04
CA TYR A 186 7.57 -8.76 13.91
C TYR A 186 8.34 -9.33 12.72
N GLY A 187 9.67 -9.36 12.78
CA GLY A 187 10.53 -9.70 11.66
C GLY A 187 10.50 -8.66 10.54
N GLU A 188 11.31 -8.88 9.51
CA GLU A 188 11.33 -8.02 8.33
C GLU A 188 10.01 -8.03 7.57
N LYS A 189 9.38 -9.22 7.44
CA LYS A 189 8.05 -9.34 6.82
C LYS A 189 7.03 -8.47 7.55
N GLY A 190 6.98 -8.53 8.88
CA GLY A 190 6.00 -7.74 9.62
C GLY A 190 6.21 -6.22 9.50
N VAL A 191 7.47 -5.75 9.38
CA VAL A 191 7.74 -4.34 9.05
C VAL A 191 7.20 -3.97 7.66
N VAL A 192 7.43 -4.84 6.66
CA VAL A 192 6.90 -4.63 5.30
C VAL A 192 5.36 -4.67 5.29
N ASP A 193 4.74 -5.59 6.02
CA ASP A 193 3.28 -5.67 6.18
C ASP A 193 2.72 -4.37 6.79
N MET A 194 3.37 -3.79 7.81
CA MET A 194 2.93 -2.52 8.41
C MET A 194 2.97 -1.36 7.42
N ILE A 195 4.06 -1.26 6.64
CA ILE A 195 4.25 -0.21 5.64
C ILE A 195 3.28 -0.38 4.48
N GLY A 196 3.13 -1.61 3.98
CA GLY A 196 2.20 -1.95 2.91
C GLY A 196 0.75 -1.69 3.31
N LEU A 197 0.37 -2.03 4.55
CA LEU A 197 -0.94 -1.74 5.11
C LEU A 197 -1.22 -0.24 5.18
N SER A 198 -0.29 0.54 5.77
CA SER A 198 -0.43 2.00 5.82
C SER A 198 -0.44 2.63 4.42
N GLY A 199 0.38 2.11 3.51
CA GLY A 199 0.42 2.54 2.11
C GLY A 199 -0.89 2.30 1.37
N TRP A 200 -1.46 1.10 1.47
CA TRP A 200 -2.74 0.75 0.88
C TRP A 200 -3.86 1.66 1.39
N TYR A 201 -4.01 1.80 2.70
CA TYR A 201 -5.06 2.65 3.27
C TYR A 201 -4.81 4.14 3.02
N GLY A 202 -3.57 4.53 2.73
CA GLY A 202 -3.24 5.86 2.20
C GLY A 202 -3.84 6.08 0.81
N LEU A 203 -3.64 5.14 -0.12
CA LEU A 203 -4.28 5.18 -1.45
C LEU A 203 -5.82 5.17 -1.33
N VAL A 204 -6.39 4.28 -0.50
CA VAL A 204 -7.84 4.25 -0.25
C VAL A 204 -8.33 5.62 0.24
N SER A 205 -7.63 6.21 1.21
CA SER A 205 -7.98 7.52 1.75
C SER A 205 -7.94 8.63 0.69
N MET A 206 -6.93 8.64 -0.19
CA MET A 206 -6.86 9.60 -1.31
C MET A 206 -8.06 9.44 -2.25
N LEU A 207 -8.38 8.20 -2.65
CA LEU A 207 -9.51 7.92 -3.55
C LEU A 207 -10.83 8.40 -2.95
N LEU A 208 -11.09 8.09 -1.68
CA LEU A 208 -12.31 8.48 -0.99
C LEU A 208 -12.41 9.99 -0.78
N ASN A 209 -11.30 10.65 -0.43
CA ASN A 209 -11.30 12.10 -0.24
C ASN A 209 -11.51 12.85 -1.55
N VAL A 210 -10.81 12.44 -2.62
CA VAL A 210 -11.01 13.06 -3.94
C VAL A 210 -12.43 12.82 -4.43
N ASP A 211 -13.01 11.63 -4.23
CA ASP A 211 -14.41 11.38 -4.57
C ASP A 211 -15.41 12.18 -3.71
N ARG A 212 -14.97 12.71 -2.56
CA ARG A 212 -15.86 13.19 -1.47
C ARG A 212 -16.85 12.10 -1.06
N TYR A 213 -16.33 10.89 -0.91
CA TYR A 213 -17.13 9.71 -0.66
C TYR A 213 -18.06 9.95 0.55
N PRO A 214 -19.38 9.84 0.37
CA PRO A 214 -20.32 10.27 1.38
C PRO A 214 -20.31 9.33 2.59
N MET A 215 -20.59 9.91 3.75
CA MET A 215 -20.86 9.15 4.96
C MET A 215 -22.18 8.37 4.82
N PRO A 216 -22.32 7.20 5.48
CA PRO A 216 -23.61 6.54 5.56
C PRO A 216 -24.69 7.46 6.14
N ASP A 217 -25.94 7.26 5.73
CA ASP A 217 -27.07 8.08 6.16
C ASP A 217 -27.14 8.20 7.70
N GLY A 218 -27.28 9.43 8.17
CA GLY A 218 -27.35 9.75 9.61
C GLY A 218 -26.01 9.69 10.35
N VAL A 219 -24.91 9.29 9.71
CA VAL A 219 -23.58 9.24 10.34
C VAL A 219 -22.84 10.57 10.13
N GLN A 220 -22.49 11.23 11.22
CA GLN A 220 -21.71 12.46 11.17
C GLN A 220 -20.20 12.19 11.05
N PRO A 221 -19.44 13.04 10.34
CA PRO A 221 -17.99 12.98 10.30
C PRO A 221 -17.38 12.99 11.71
N GLY A 222 -16.54 11.99 12.01
CA GLY A 222 -15.96 11.80 13.35
C GLY A 222 -14.64 12.54 13.60
N LEU A 223 -13.93 12.92 12.53
CA LEU A 223 -12.67 13.65 12.63
C LEU A 223 -12.90 15.16 12.53
N LYS A 224 -12.24 15.91 13.41
CA LYS A 224 -12.14 17.37 13.31
C LYS A 224 -10.75 17.75 12.77
N PRO A 225 -10.63 18.88 12.04
CA PRO A 225 -9.32 19.46 11.79
C PRO A 225 -8.55 19.62 13.10
N LEU A 226 -7.25 19.35 13.08
CA LEU A 226 -6.40 19.60 14.25
C LEU A 226 -6.02 21.08 14.29
N GLU A 227 -6.02 21.67 15.48
CA GLU A 227 -5.52 23.04 15.71
C GLU A 227 -4.03 23.15 15.35
N ASN A 228 -3.26 22.11 15.68
CA ASN A 228 -1.91 21.87 15.18
C ASN A 228 -1.95 20.60 14.32
N PRO A 229 -2.05 20.69 12.98
CA PRO A 229 -1.99 19.51 12.13
C PRO A 229 -0.78 18.67 12.50
N LEU A 230 -0.93 17.34 12.50
CA LEU A 230 0.18 16.41 12.69
C LEU A 230 1.35 16.97 11.91
N PRO A 231 2.47 17.33 12.58
CA PRO A 231 3.51 18.04 11.90
C PRO A 231 4.02 17.12 10.81
N VAL A 232 3.68 17.40 9.55
CA VAL A 232 4.50 16.99 8.39
C VAL A 232 5.74 17.89 8.35
N VAL A 233 6.26 18.18 9.54
CA VAL A 233 7.44 18.96 9.84
C VAL A 233 8.38 17.90 10.33
N GLY A 234 9.10 17.28 9.39
CA GLY A 234 10.21 16.43 9.75
C GLY A 234 11.06 17.19 10.75
N LYS A 235 11.25 16.66 11.96
CA LYS A 235 12.33 17.15 12.81
C LYS A 235 13.64 16.78 12.10
N GLY A 236 14.04 17.63 11.16
CA GLY A 236 15.05 17.31 10.16
C GLY A 236 14.72 16.03 9.38
N PHE A 237 15.60 15.63 8.49
CA PHE A 237 15.78 14.20 8.34
C PHE A 237 16.23 13.70 9.73
N ALA A 238 15.38 13.00 10.50
CA ALA A 238 15.70 12.56 11.87
C ALA A 238 16.95 11.66 11.93
N THR A 239 17.43 11.23 10.76
CA THR A 239 18.82 10.90 10.51
C THR A 239 19.26 11.64 9.25
N PRO A 240 20.49 12.18 9.16
CA PRO A 240 21.05 12.64 7.89
C PRO A 240 20.68 11.62 6.81
N VAL A 241 20.29 12.07 5.61
CA VAL A 241 20.34 11.18 4.44
C VAL A 241 21.72 10.53 4.53
N PRO A 242 21.85 9.21 4.76
CA PRO A 242 23.16 8.65 4.96
C PRO A 242 23.95 8.90 3.68
N GLY A 243 24.84 9.89 3.74
CA GLY A 243 25.97 9.95 2.85
C GLY A 243 26.82 8.73 3.19
N LEU A 244 27.12 7.94 2.17
CA LEU A 244 28.28 7.06 2.12
C LEU A 244 28.38 5.96 3.19
N VAL A 245 27.28 5.34 3.60
CA VAL A 245 27.39 3.90 3.95
C VAL A 245 27.10 3.17 2.65
N SER A 246 28.11 2.52 2.07
CA SER A 246 27.93 1.69 0.87
C SER A 246 26.67 0.87 1.05
N PRO A 247 25.72 0.88 0.09
CA PRO A 247 24.72 -0.17 0.04
C PRO A 247 25.42 -1.49 0.29
N ALA A 248 24.82 -2.35 1.10
CA ALA A 248 25.03 -3.74 0.80
C ALA A 248 24.48 -3.89 -0.64
N GLU A 249 25.36 -4.25 -1.57
CA GLU A 249 25.00 -4.69 -2.91
C GLU A 249 25.38 -6.16 -2.98
N VAL A 250 24.47 -6.99 -3.46
CA VAL A 250 24.74 -8.38 -3.76
C VAL A 250 24.37 -8.63 -5.21
N LYS A 251 25.31 -9.22 -5.95
CA LYS A 251 25.06 -9.82 -7.25
C LYS A 251 24.72 -11.29 -7.04
N SER A 252 23.71 -11.75 -7.75
CA SER A 252 23.28 -13.14 -7.75
C SER A 252 22.69 -13.47 -9.12
N SER A 253 22.30 -14.72 -9.34
CA SER A 253 21.69 -15.16 -10.59
C SER A 253 20.48 -16.05 -10.34
N ALA A 254 19.49 -15.93 -11.21
CA ALA A 254 18.30 -16.78 -11.22
C ALA A 254 18.05 -17.19 -12.68
N ASN A 255 17.90 -18.49 -12.93
CA ASN A 255 17.65 -19.04 -14.26
C ASN A 255 18.63 -18.54 -15.34
N GLY A 256 19.92 -18.46 -15.02
CA GLY A 256 20.97 -18.03 -15.93
C GLY A 256 21.02 -16.52 -16.21
N LYS A 257 20.20 -15.70 -15.54
CA LYS A 257 20.21 -14.24 -15.63
C LYS A 257 20.77 -13.64 -14.34
N GLU A 258 21.71 -12.72 -14.48
CA GLU A 258 22.25 -11.96 -13.34
C GLU A 258 21.27 -10.87 -12.91
N PHE A 259 21.22 -10.62 -11.60
CA PHE A 259 20.50 -9.50 -11.02
C PHE A 259 21.27 -8.93 -9.83
N THR A 260 20.85 -7.74 -9.40
CA THR A 260 21.50 -7.02 -8.32
C THR A 260 20.47 -6.57 -7.30
N MET A 261 20.74 -6.87 -6.03
CA MET A 261 19.93 -6.47 -4.88
C MET A 261 20.67 -5.39 -4.10
N ARG A 262 19.93 -4.37 -3.66
CA ARG A 262 20.45 -3.23 -2.90
C ARG A 262 19.58 -2.98 -1.68
N GLY A 263 20.22 -2.58 -0.58
CA GLY A 263 19.52 -2.17 0.64
C GLY A 263 20.48 -1.75 1.75
N ASP A 264 19.92 -1.11 2.78
CA ASP A 264 20.64 -0.82 4.02
C ASP A 264 20.01 -1.59 5.17
N ARG A 265 18.81 -1.22 5.61
CA ARG A 265 18.16 -1.90 6.75
C ARG A 265 17.70 -3.31 6.41
N PHE A 266 17.18 -3.50 5.20
CA PHE A 266 16.88 -4.81 4.63
C PHE A 266 18.10 -5.30 3.86
N LYS A 267 18.88 -6.19 4.48
CA LYS A 267 20.13 -6.66 3.87
C LYS A 267 19.83 -7.42 2.56
N PRO A 268 20.48 -7.10 1.43
CA PRO A 268 20.30 -7.81 0.17
C PRO A 268 20.39 -9.32 0.32
N LEU A 269 19.48 -10.04 -0.34
CA LEU A 269 19.53 -11.50 -0.44
C LEU A 269 20.19 -11.94 -1.74
N THR A 270 21.00 -12.99 -1.67
CA THR A 270 21.28 -13.81 -2.85
C THR A 270 20.10 -14.76 -3.12
N TYR A 271 19.99 -15.27 -4.34
CA TYR A 271 18.95 -16.23 -4.72
C TYR A 271 18.98 -17.52 -3.86
N GLU A 272 20.16 -17.92 -3.40
CA GLU A 272 20.38 -19.08 -2.53
C GLU A 272 19.84 -18.85 -1.11
N GLN A 273 19.93 -17.61 -0.61
CA GLN A 273 19.42 -17.22 0.72
C GLN A 273 17.90 -17.09 0.77
N MET A 274 17.23 -17.00 -0.39
CA MET A 274 15.79 -16.80 -0.48
C MET A 274 14.99 -18.06 -0.14
N THR A 275 13.81 -17.87 0.46
CA THR A 275 12.80 -18.95 0.58
C THR A 275 12.25 -19.33 -0.81
N PRO A 276 11.56 -20.48 -0.95
CA PRO A 276 10.92 -20.86 -2.22
C PRO A 276 9.97 -19.79 -2.79
N GLU A 277 9.20 -19.13 -1.94
CA GLU A 277 8.25 -18.08 -2.32
C GLU A 277 8.97 -16.81 -2.80
N GLN A 278 10.05 -16.45 -2.11
CA GLN A 278 10.92 -15.35 -2.50
C GLN A 278 11.62 -15.61 -3.84
N ARG A 279 12.09 -16.84 -4.06
CA ARG A 279 12.66 -17.28 -5.34
C ARG A 279 11.63 -17.18 -6.45
N LYS A 280 10.41 -17.68 -6.24
CA LYS A 280 9.32 -17.57 -7.22
C LYS A 280 9.05 -16.11 -7.62
N MET A 281 8.94 -15.21 -6.64
CA MET A 281 8.76 -13.78 -6.93
C MET A 281 9.96 -13.20 -7.71
N THR A 282 11.18 -13.60 -7.35
CA THR A 282 12.42 -13.15 -7.99
C THR A 282 12.55 -13.67 -9.43
N ASP A 283 12.18 -14.92 -9.69
CA ASP A 283 12.13 -15.48 -11.04
C ASP A 283 11.25 -14.65 -11.96
N ILE A 284 10.07 -14.25 -11.46
CA ILE A 284 9.16 -13.40 -12.23
C ILE A 284 9.77 -12.02 -12.46
N ALA A 285 10.33 -11.38 -11.43
CA ALA A 285 10.93 -10.06 -11.59
C ALA A 285 12.10 -10.08 -12.59
N VAL A 286 12.99 -11.07 -12.51
CA VAL A 286 14.12 -11.26 -13.42
C VAL A 286 13.68 -11.59 -14.86
N ALA A 287 12.55 -12.28 -15.03
CA ALA A 287 11.96 -12.54 -16.34
C ALA A 287 11.29 -11.30 -16.95
N GLN A 288 10.84 -10.36 -16.13
CA GLN A 288 10.12 -9.16 -16.54
C GLN A 288 11.03 -7.92 -16.47
N ARG A 289 10.76 -6.98 -15.56
CA ARG A 289 11.43 -5.66 -15.52
C ARG A 289 12.57 -5.52 -14.51
N GLY A 290 13.03 -6.63 -13.93
CA GLY A 290 14.19 -6.70 -13.02
C GLY A 290 13.89 -6.40 -11.55
N THR A 291 14.96 -6.47 -10.73
CA THR A 291 14.93 -6.35 -9.25
C THR A 291 15.25 -4.95 -8.74
N GLY A 292 14.99 -3.92 -9.54
CA GLY A 292 15.28 -2.53 -9.19
C GLY A 292 14.33 -1.95 -8.12
N GLY A 293 14.73 -0.81 -7.55
CA GLY A 293 13.91 -0.06 -6.59
C GLY A 293 13.64 -0.85 -5.31
N SER A 294 12.38 -0.88 -4.87
CA SER A 294 11.99 -1.46 -3.58
C SER A 294 11.91 -3.00 -3.58
N PHE A 295 12.35 -3.66 -4.66
CA PHE A 295 12.18 -5.12 -4.80
C PHE A 295 12.82 -5.92 -3.65
N ASN A 296 14.02 -5.54 -3.21
CA ASN A 296 14.70 -6.17 -2.07
C ASN A 296 13.93 -6.08 -0.74
N ILE A 297 13.08 -5.07 -0.61
CA ILE A 297 12.21 -4.88 0.54
C ILE A 297 10.93 -5.72 0.35
N ASN A 298 10.30 -5.59 -0.83
CA ASN A 298 9.05 -6.26 -1.16
C ASN A 298 9.16 -7.79 -1.09
N VAL A 299 10.32 -8.36 -1.43
CA VAL A 299 10.53 -9.81 -1.38
C VAL A 299 10.45 -10.38 0.05
N ARG A 300 10.44 -9.55 1.10
CA ARG A 300 10.19 -10.03 2.48
C ARG A 300 8.74 -10.45 2.71
N ASP A 301 7.82 -9.94 1.89
CA ASP A 301 6.45 -10.41 1.79
C ASP A 301 6.12 -10.80 0.34
N PRO A 302 6.41 -12.04 -0.11
CA PRO A 302 6.22 -12.41 -1.51
C PRO A 302 4.78 -12.28 -2.03
N ASP A 303 3.76 -12.43 -1.19
CA ASP A 303 2.35 -12.27 -1.58
C ASP A 303 2.02 -10.80 -1.87
N GLY A 304 2.12 -9.93 -0.86
CA GLY A 304 1.87 -8.49 -1.03
C GLY A 304 2.89 -7.82 -1.96
N GLY A 305 4.15 -8.22 -1.88
CA GLY A 305 5.24 -7.73 -2.70
C GLY A 305 5.05 -8.04 -4.19
N ARG A 306 4.51 -9.22 -4.53
CA ARG A 306 4.17 -9.55 -5.92
C ARG A 306 3.03 -8.68 -6.43
N LEU A 307 1.98 -8.49 -5.64
CA LEU A 307 0.84 -7.65 -6.02
C LEU A 307 1.24 -6.19 -6.19
N LEU A 308 2.12 -5.67 -5.32
CA LEU A 308 2.70 -4.34 -5.46
C LEU A 308 3.62 -4.26 -6.71
N PHE A 309 4.31 -5.35 -7.06
CA PHE A 309 5.08 -5.42 -8.29
C PHE A 309 4.16 -5.37 -9.52
N ASP A 310 3.07 -6.13 -9.56
CA ASP A 310 2.14 -6.14 -10.70
C ASP A 310 1.41 -4.79 -10.84
N MET A 311 0.95 -4.19 -9.73
CA MET A 311 0.38 -2.84 -9.73
C MET A 311 1.40 -1.80 -10.24
N GLY A 312 2.67 -1.94 -9.85
CA GLY A 312 3.75 -1.11 -10.33
C GLY A 312 4.03 -1.21 -11.83
N ASP A 313 3.63 -2.30 -12.48
CA ASP A 313 3.71 -2.44 -13.93
C ASP A 313 2.71 -1.52 -14.61
N ARG A 314 1.47 -1.59 -14.15
CA ARG A 314 0.36 -0.78 -14.64
C ARG A 314 0.61 0.70 -14.44
N VAL A 315 1.06 1.09 -13.25
CA VAL A 315 1.37 2.49 -12.91
C VAL A 315 2.48 3.07 -13.78
N ARG A 316 3.49 2.27 -14.16
CA ARG A 316 4.61 2.75 -14.97
C ARG A 316 4.29 2.81 -16.46
N PHE A 317 3.58 1.81 -16.98
CA PHE A 317 3.53 1.55 -18.43
C PHE A 317 2.13 1.61 -19.05
N HIS A 318 1.06 1.63 -18.25
CA HIS A 318 -0.31 1.47 -18.75
C HIS A 318 -1.29 2.56 -18.28
N MET A 319 -0.75 3.70 -17.82
CA MET A 319 -1.55 4.86 -17.43
C MET A 319 -2.08 5.60 -18.66
N SER A 320 -3.29 6.16 -18.56
CA SER A 320 -3.91 6.97 -19.62
C SER A 320 -3.38 8.40 -19.68
N VAL A 321 -2.64 8.83 -18.65
CA VAL A 321 -2.07 10.16 -18.52
C VAL A 321 -0.74 10.23 -19.30
N PRO A 322 -0.48 11.32 -20.08
CA PRO A 322 0.78 11.50 -20.78
C PRO A 322 2.01 11.36 -19.87
N ASP A 323 3.08 10.75 -20.37
CA ASP A 323 4.29 10.44 -19.57
C ASP A 323 4.85 11.67 -18.85
N LYS A 324 4.92 12.83 -19.51
CA LYS A 324 5.39 14.08 -18.89
C LYS A 324 4.63 14.43 -17.61
N LEU A 325 3.30 14.28 -17.64
CA LEU A 325 2.40 14.62 -16.54
C LEU A 325 2.39 13.54 -15.47
N LYS A 326 2.46 12.26 -15.88
CA LYS A 326 2.65 11.12 -14.97
C LYS A 326 3.94 11.31 -14.16
N GLU A 327 5.06 11.58 -14.83
CA GLU A 327 6.35 11.78 -14.17
C GLU A 327 6.37 13.03 -13.28
N LEU A 328 5.66 14.12 -13.67
CA LEU A 328 5.45 15.28 -12.80
C LEU A 328 4.75 14.89 -11.48
N ALA A 329 3.69 14.08 -11.54
CA ALA A 329 3.00 13.59 -10.35
C ALA A 329 3.89 12.70 -9.47
N ILE A 330 4.73 11.86 -10.09
CA ILE A 330 5.66 10.98 -9.38
C ILE A 330 6.74 11.80 -8.66
N ILE A 331 7.39 12.76 -9.31
CA ILE A 331 8.44 13.55 -8.66
C ILE A 331 7.88 14.48 -7.56
N LEU A 332 6.64 14.97 -7.69
CA LEU A 332 5.97 15.70 -6.62
C LEU A 332 5.71 14.80 -5.41
N THR A 333 5.29 13.56 -5.64
CA THR A 333 5.11 12.54 -4.59
C THR A 333 6.44 12.20 -3.91
N ALA A 334 7.48 11.90 -4.69
CA ALA A 334 8.82 11.63 -4.17
C ALA A 334 9.36 12.83 -3.38
N ARG A 335 9.09 14.06 -3.84
CA ARG A 335 9.50 15.28 -3.14
C ARG A 335 8.77 15.43 -1.81
N TYR A 336 7.46 15.20 -1.77
CA TYR A 336 6.65 15.24 -0.55
C TYR A 336 7.21 14.27 0.51
N TRP A 337 7.52 13.04 0.10
CA TRP A 337 8.09 12.01 0.97
C TRP A 337 9.60 12.18 1.24
N GLY A 338 10.29 13.07 0.53
CA GLY A 338 11.75 13.20 0.62
C GLY A 338 12.51 11.96 0.13
N ALA A 339 11.89 11.14 -0.72
CA ALA A 339 12.43 9.87 -1.19
C ALA A 339 13.50 10.07 -2.27
N GLN A 340 14.77 10.02 -1.88
CA GLN A 340 15.91 10.34 -2.77
C GLN A 340 16.03 9.40 -3.96
N PHE A 341 15.88 8.10 -3.74
CA PHE A 341 16.00 7.11 -4.82
C PHE A 341 14.90 7.32 -5.87
N GLU A 342 13.65 7.41 -5.43
CA GLU A 342 12.51 7.67 -6.32
C GLU A 342 12.67 9.00 -7.05
N TRP A 343 13.08 10.06 -6.33
CA TRP A 343 13.36 11.35 -6.93
C TRP A 343 14.39 11.25 -8.06
N LEU A 344 15.54 10.61 -7.82
CA LEU A 344 16.60 10.51 -8.82
C LEU A 344 16.21 9.66 -10.03
N ALA A 345 15.46 8.57 -9.81
CA ALA A 345 14.97 7.73 -10.88
C ALA A 345 13.96 8.50 -11.75
N HIS A 346 12.99 9.15 -11.11
CA HIS A 346 11.87 9.78 -11.79
C HIS A 346 12.13 11.19 -12.26
N ARG A 347 13.08 11.96 -11.69
CA ARG A 347 13.49 13.23 -12.29
C ARG A 347 14.10 13.03 -13.67
N ARG A 348 14.87 11.94 -13.84
CA ARG A 348 15.48 11.61 -15.14
C ARG A 348 14.39 11.22 -16.13
N ALA A 349 13.43 10.40 -15.70
CA ALA A 349 12.28 10.03 -16.53
C ALA A 349 11.42 11.26 -16.89
N ALA A 350 11.19 12.19 -15.95
CA ALA A 350 10.46 13.43 -16.19
C ALA A 350 11.14 14.29 -17.27
N VAL A 351 12.46 14.46 -17.20
CA VAL A 351 13.23 15.20 -18.21
C VAL A 351 13.18 14.49 -19.56
N GLN A 352 13.35 13.17 -19.58
CA GLN A 352 13.22 12.35 -20.81
C GLN A 352 11.81 12.45 -21.43
N ALA A 353 10.78 12.58 -20.60
CA ALA A 353 9.40 12.79 -21.04
C ALA A 353 9.09 14.25 -21.42
N GLY A 354 10.08 15.16 -21.34
CA GLY A 354 9.97 16.55 -21.80
C GLY A 354 9.63 17.58 -20.71
N LEU A 355 9.71 17.24 -19.43
CA LEU A 355 9.64 18.23 -18.36
C LEU A 355 10.96 19.00 -18.27
N ALA A 356 10.89 20.33 -18.29
CA ALA A 356 12.10 21.16 -18.29
C ALA A 356 12.89 21.04 -16.96
N GLU A 357 14.22 21.03 -17.07
CA GLU A 357 15.15 20.87 -15.94
C GLU A 357 14.99 21.98 -14.87
N ASP A 358 14.65 23.20 -15.27
CA ASP A 358 14.40 24.31 -14.35
C ASP A 358 13.15 24.08 -13.49
N LYS A 359 12.13 23.41 -14.04
CA LYS A 359 10.91 23.00 -13.31
C LYS A 359 11.21 21.88 -12.32
N VAL A 360 11.97 20.87 -12.74
CA VAL A 360 12.46 19.80 -11.86
C VAL A 360 13.27 20.38 -10.70
N LYS A 361 14.19 21.31 -10.99
CA LYS A 361 14.98 22.01 -9.97
C LYS A 361 14.10 22.82 -9.01
N ALA A 362 13.09 23.52 -9.50
CA ALA A 362 12.16 24.25 -8.64
C ALA A 362 11.42 23.31 -7.67
N ILE A 363 10.94 22.16 -8.14
CA ILE A 363 10.31 21.14 -7.29
C ILE A 363 11.31 20.59 -6.27
N ALA A 364 12.55 20.32 -6.67
CA ALA A 364 13.62 19.88 -5.76
C ALA A 364 13.86 20.89 -4.63
N GLU A 365 13.74 22.19 -4.91
CA GLU A 365 13.90 23.28 -3.93
C GLU A 365 12.61 23.54 -3.12
N GLY A 366 11.52 22.82 -3.41
CA GLY A 366 10.22 23.02 -2.77
C GLY A 366 9.50 24.29 -3.22
N ARG A 367 9.82 24.79 -4.41
CA ARG A 367 9.19 25.97 -5.01
C ARG A 367 8.18 25.54 -6.08
N ARG A 368 7.16 26.37 -6.29
CA ARG A 368 6.32 26.28 -7.47
C ARG A 368 7.17 26.60 -8.72
N PRO A 369 7.20 25.73 -9.74
CA PRO A 369 7.86 26.03 -11.00
C PRO A 369 7.23 27.24 -11.71
N ALA A 370 8.04 28.07 -12.36
CA ALA A 370 7.56 29.13 -13.23
C ALA A 370 7.32 28.59 -14.66
N GLY A 371 6.48 29.26 -15.45
CA GLY A 371 6.29 28.92 -16.87
C GLY A 371 5.75 27.50 -17.12
N MET A 372 4.95 26.97 -16.19
CA MET A 372 4.22 25.73 -16.41
C MET A 372 3.15 25.94 -17.49
N SER A 373 2.99 24.97 -18.39
CA SER A 373 1.83 24.92 -19.28
C SER A 373 0.56 24.58 -18.50
N ALA A 374 -0.62 24.86 -19.06
CA ALA A 374 -1.89 24.68 -18.35
C ALA A 374 -2.12 23.22 -17.86
N ASP A 375 -1.65 22.24 -18.61
CA ASP A 375 -1.69 20.82 -18.24
C ASP A 375 -0.75 20.49 -17.06
N GLU A 376 0.47 21.02 -17.08
CA GLU A 376 1.44 20.93 -15.97
C GLU A 376 0.91 21.61 -14.71
N GLU A 377 0.29 22.80 -14.83
CA GLU A 377 -0.33 23.50 -13.71
C GLU A 377 -1.47 22.71 -13.09
N ALA A 378 -2.34 22.10 -13.91
CA ALA A 378 -3.46 21.31 -13.43
C ALA A 378 -2.98 20.10 -12.61
N VAL A 379 -1.99 19.37 -13.11
CA VAL A 379 -1.42 18.20 -12.41
C VAL A 379 -0.61 18.62 -11.18
N TYR A 380 0.18 19.69 -11.27
CA TYR A 380 0.90 20.24 -10.12
C TYR A 380 -0.08 20.59 -8.99
N ASN A 381 -1.10 21.39 -9.29
CA ASN A 381 -2.10 21.83 -8.31
C ASN A 381 -2.83 20.63 -7.70
N PHE A 382 -3.22 19.66 -8.51
CA PHE A 382 -3.91 18.47 -8.03
C PHE A 382 -3.08 17.67 -7.03
N ILE A 383 -1.82 17.39 -7.34
CA ILE A 383 -0.96 16.61 -6.47
C ILE A 383 -0.54 17.39 -5.23
N THR A 384 -0.17 18.67 -5.36
CA THR A 384 0.21 19.47 -4.18
C THR A 384 -0.98 19.76 -3.28
N GLU A 385 -2.17 20.04 -3.82
CA GLU A 385 -3.40 20.23 -3.03
C GLU A 385 -3.80 18.95 -2.30
N LEU A 386 -3.75 17.79 -2.99
CA LEU A 386 -4.03 16.48 -2.41
C LEU A 386 -3.14 16.22 -1.19
N TYR A 387 -1.83 16.42 -1.29
CA TYR A 387 -0.93 16.19 -0.16
C TYR A 387 -1.03 17.28 0.92
N LYS A 388 -1.26 18.54 0.55
CA LYS A 388 -1.29 19.66 1.49
C LYS A 388 -2.57 19.70 2.32
N THR A 389 -3.72 19.51 1.67
CA THR A 389 -5.04 19.66 2.30
C THR A 389 -5.71 18.32 2.61
N LYS A 390 -5.13 17.21 2.11
CA LYS A 390 -5.74 15.88 2.10
C LYS A 390 -7.05 15.81 1.31
N GLN A 391 -7.35 16.85 0.54
CA GLN A 391 -8.54 17.04 -0.27
C GLN A 391 -8.12 17.69 -1.60
N VAL A 392 -9.06 17.83 -2.52
CA VAL A 392 -8.86 18.59 -3.77
C VAL A 392 -10.08 19.47 -3.96
N SER A 393 -9.90 20.74 -4.30
CA SER A 393 -11.01 21.67 -4.59
C SER A 393 -11.77 21.29 -5.86
N ASP A 394 -12.98 21.83 -6.04
CA ASP A 394 -13.76 21.56 -7.25
C ASP A 394 -13.12 22.15 -8.51
N ALA A 395 -12.46 23.30 -8.39
CA ALA A 395 -11.73 23.90 -9.50
C ALA A 395 -10.56 23.01 -9.95
N THR A 396 -9.74 22.53 -9.01
CA THR A 396 -8.61 21.65 -9.33
C THR A 396 -9.06 20.30 -9.86
N PHE A 397 -10.11 19.69 -9.27
CA PHE A 397 -10.68 18.44 -9.78
C PHE A 397 -11.22 18.62 -11.20
N ALA A 398 -11.98 19.68 -11.47
CA ALA A 398 -12.53 19.96 -12.79
C ALA A 398 -11.43 20.20 -13.82
N ALA A 399 -10.37 20.93 -13.47
CA ALA A 399 -9.23 21.17 -14.35
C ALA A 399 -8.56 19.87 -14.80
N VAL A 400 -8.27 18.95 -13.88
CA VAL A 400 -7.68 17.64 -14.22
C VAL A 400 -8.68 16.75 -14.95
N LYS A 401 -9.93 16.68 -14.51
CA LYS A 401 -10.96 15.87 -15.19
C LYS A 401 -11.17 16.33 -16.63
N ASN A 402 -11.16 17.63 -16.90
CA ASN A 402 -11.30 18.16 -18.27
C ASN A 402 -10.06 17.85 -19.13
N LEU A 403 -8.89 17.72 -18.51
CA LEU A 403 -7.63 17.40 -19.20
C LEU A 403 -7.51 15.91 -19.55
N VAL A 404 -7.78 15.01 -18.60
CA VAL A 404 -7.47 13.57 -18.73
C VAL A 404 -8.67 12.63 -18.51
N GLY A 405 -9.87 13.17 -18.33
CA GLY A 405 -11.08 12.39 -18.03
C GLY A 405 -11.07 11.75 -16.64
N GLU A 406 -12.13 10.99 -16.31
CA GLU A 406 -12.23 10.32 -15.00
C GLU A 406 -11.16 9.24 -14.80
N ARG A 407 -10.84 8.48 -15.86
CA ARG A 407 -9.76 7.48 -15.81
C ARG A 407 -8.41 8.14 -15.48
N GLY A 408 -8.07 9.23 -16.15
CA GLY A 408 -6.82 9.94 -15.89
C GLY A 408 -6.74 10.55 -14.48
N VAL A 409 -7.85 11.02 -13.92
CA VAL A 409 -7.89 11.45 -12.51
C VAL A 409 -7.55 10.28 -11.59
N VAL A 410 -8.16 9.11 -11.80
CA VAL A 410 -7.88 7.91 -11.00
C VAL A 410 -6.44 7.45 -11.17
N ASP A 411 -5.92 7.47 -12.40
CA ASP A 411 -4.53 7.13 -12.71
C ASP A 411 -3.54 8.04 -11.96
N LEU A 412 -3.81 9.35 -11.84
CA LEU A 412 -3.01 10.28 -11.04
C LEU A 412 -3.07 9.97 -9.54
N ILE A 413 -4.26 9.66 -9.00
CA ILE A 413 -4.42 9.29 -7.58
C ILE A 413 -3.68 7.99 -7.28
N VAL A 414 -3.84 6.98 -8.14
CA VAL A 414 -3.18 5.67 -8.01
C VAL A 414 -1.67 5.85 -8.11
N SER A 415 -1.17 6.67 -9.04
CA SER A 415 0.26 6.98 -9.14
C SER A 415 0.77 7.58 -7.83
N ALA A 416 0.10 8.60 -7.28
CA ALA A 416 0.46 9.20 -5.99
C ALA A 416 0.44 8.18 -4.83
N GLY A 417 -0.61 7.36 -4.75
CA GLY A 417 -0.73 6.32 -3.71
C GLY A 417 0.33 5.22 -3.85
N TYR A 418 0.59 4.74 -5.06
CA TYR A 418 1.61 3.74 -5.34
C TYR A 418 3.01 4.25 -4.95
N TYR A 419 3.39 5.43 -5.45
CA TYR A 419 4.70 6.01 -5.17
C TYR A 419 4.85 6.50 -3.73
N GLN A 420 3.75 6.74 -3.02
CA GLN A 420 3.78 6.86 -1.56
C GLN A 420 4.24 5.55 -0.91
N VAL A 421 3.65 4.40 -1.24
CA VAL A 421 4.05 3.11 -0.65
C VAL A 421 5.52 2.83 -0.94
N VAL A 422 5.95 3.04 -2.18
CA VAL A 422 7.34 2.86 -2.60
C VAL A 422 8.27 3.80 -1.82
N SER A 423 7.91 5.08 -1.69
CA SER A 423 8.68 6.06 -0.91
C SER A 423 8.78 5.67 0.55
N MET A 424 7.69 5.21 1.16
CA MET A 424 7.65 4.74 2.54
C MET A 424 8.58 3.54 2.79
N LEU A 425 8.56 2.57 1.88
CA LEU A 425 9.45 1.41 1.92
C LEU A 425 10.92 1.85 1.81
N MET A 426 11.25 2.68 0.82
CA MET A 426 12.62 3.13 0.57
C MET A 426 13.17 4.02 1.67
N ASN A 427 12.36 4.92 2.21
CA ASN A 427 12.77 5.75 3.35
C ASN A 427 12.98 4.90 4.60
N THR A 428 12.15 3.88 4.81
CA THR A 428 12.35 2.93 5.91
C THR A 428 13.63 2.13 5.70
N ASP A 429 13.90 1.63 4.49
CA ASP A 429 15.15 0.93 4.20
C ASP A 429 16.38 1.84 4.27
N ARG A 430 16.19 3.15 4.10
CA ARG A 430 17.24 4.11 3.74
C ARG A 430 17.92 3.72 2.44
N LEU A 431 17.10 3.33 1.45
CA LEU A 431 17.59 2.76 0.19
C LEU A 431 18.62 3.73 -0.44
N PRO A 432 19.87 3.28 -0.62
CA PRO A 432 20.93 4.14 -1.08
C PRO A 432 20.79 4.47 -2.56
N VAL A 433 21.25 5.66 -2.92
CA VAL A 433 21.41 6.08 -4.30
C VAL A 433 22.66 5.43 -4.92
N ASN A 434 22.76 5.37 -6.24
CA ASN A 434 23.94 4.77 -6.88
C ASN A 434 25.22 5.53 -6.50
N ALA A 435 26.38 4.88 -6.50
CA ALA A 435 27.67 5.46 -6.08
C ALA A 435 28.04 6.77 -6.80
N ASN A 436 27.56 6.97 -8.02
CA ASN A 436 27.82 8.17 -8.84
C ASN A 436 26.71 9.23 -8.73
N GLN A 437 25.72 9.02 -7.86
CA GLN A 437 24.62 9.95 -7.62
C GLN A 437 24.73 10.55 -6.22
N GLN A 438 24.29 11.80 -6.09
CA GLN A 438 24.20 12.47 -4.80
C GLN A 438 22.73 12.71 -4.46
N PRO A 439 22.34 12.65 -3.17
CA PRO A 439 21.04 13.11 -2.73
C PRO A 439 20.80 14.56 -3.16
N GLU A 440 19.67 14.82 -3.83
CA GLU A 440 19.32 16.16 -4.31
C GLU A 440 18.25 16.83 -3.45
N LEU A 441 17.38 16.03 -2.83
CA LEU A 441 16.31 16.56 -2.01
C LEU A 441 16.88 17.04 -0.68
N LYS A 442 16.68 18.32 -0.39
CA LYS A 442 16.96 18.90 0.94
C LYS A 442 15.71 18.87 1.79
N TYR A 443 15.90 18.97 3.10
CA TYR A 443 14.79 19.11 4.04
C TYR A 443 14.02 20.40 3.71
N LEU A 444 12.69 20.31 3.75
CA LEU A 444 11.83 21.48 3.58
C LEU A 444 11.31 21.92 4.95
N ALA A 445 11.65 23.14 5.35
CA ALA A 445 11.11 23.75 6.57
C ALA A 445 9.60 24.03 6.48
N LYS A 446 9.04 24.05 5.27
CA LYS A 446 7.61 24.26 4.98
C LYS A 446 7.14 23.22 3.95
N PRO A 447 5.88 22.78 3.98
CA PRO A 447 5.33 21.91 2.93
C PRO A 447 5.44 22.55 1.54
N LEU A 448 5.32 21.72 0.49
CA LEU A 448 5.20 22.21 -0.89
C LEU A 448 4.07 23.24 -1.01
N PRO A 449 4.27 24.33 -1.81
CA PRO A 449 3.35 25.46 -1.86
C PRO A 449 1.94 25.11 -2.34
#